data_AF-A0A357Z521-F1
#
_entry.id   AF-A0A357Z521-F1
#
_cell.length_a   1.000
_cell.length_b   1.000
_cell.length_c   1.000
_cell.angle_alpha   90.00
_cell.angle_beta   90.00
_cell.angle_gamma   90.00
#
_symmetry.space_group_name_H-M   'P 1'
#
loop_
_entity.id
_entity.type
_entity.pdbx_description
1 polymer ?
#
loop_
_entity_poly.entity_id
_entity_poly.type
_entity_poly.pdbx_seq_one_letter_code
_entity_poly.pdbx_strand_id
1 'polypeptide(L)'
;MSIKQELEELRQRALTELKAIKDKSGLAELEIKYLGRKGEIARAFKNLKAVVAEEKPVLGELANQVKAEIEQAFIKAKSSILSSDQTRAVDLTIPGLKPLVGHMHPVLQVQRDLENLFRSMGFLVLDGPELESEYYNFEALNIPSWHPARDTQDTFYVKGGSEENRWLLRTHTSNMQVRALEKYGAPLRVVVPGRVFRYEATDASHDTQFWQMEGLVVDKDISISHLIATMKAL
;
A
#
# COMPACT_ATOMS: atom_id res chain seq x y z
N MET A 1 34.11 53.34 39.26
CA MET A 1 32.83 52.71 39.66
C MET A 1 33.15 51.30 40.09
N SER A 2 32.44 50.75 41.09
CA SER A 2 32.74 49.39 41.56
C SER A 2 32.39 48.40 40.45
N ILE A 3 33.29 47.44 40.17
CA ILE A 3 33.08 46.37 39.17
C ILE A 3 31.77 45.59 39.42
N LYS A 4 31.30 45.60 40.68
CA LYS A 4 30.00 45.07 41.10
C LYS A 4 28.80 45.79 40.44
N GLN A 5 28.88 47.11 40.27
CA GLN A 5 27.82 47.91 39.65
C GLN A 5 27.75 47.65 38.14
N GLU A 6 28.91 47.51 37.48
CA GLU A 6 28.97 47.22 36.03
C GLU A 6 28.36 45.85 35.69
N LEU A 7 28.56 44.83 36.54
CA LEU A 7 27.96 43.50 36.38
C LEU A 7 26.44 43.51 36.55
N GLU A 8 25.94 44.30 37.51
CA GLU A 8 24.50 44.42 37.79
C GLU A 8 23.77 45.21 36.68
N GLU A 9 24.39 46.29 36.17
CA GLU A 9 23.86 47.02 35.01
C GLU A 9 23.83 46.17 33.75
N LEU A 10 24.83 45.30 33.54
CA LEU A 10 24.88 44.37 32.42
C LEU A 10 23.76 43.33 32.53
N ARG A 11 23.51 42.81 33.74
CA ARG A 11 22.39 41.91 34.02
C ARG A 11 21.05 42.55 33.68
N GLN A 12 20.82 43.77 34.15
CA GLN A 12 19.54 44.46 33.98
C GLN A 12 19.29 44.86 32.53
N ARG A 13 20.34 45.30 31.81
CA ARG A 13 20.26 45.56 30.36
C ARG A 13 19.96 44.30 29.56
N ALA A 14 20.67 43.21 29.82
CA ALA A 14 20.45 41.94 29.15
C ALA A 14 19.01 41.43 29.36
N LEU A 15 18.50 41.47 30.60
CA LEU A 15 17.13 41.04 30.91
C LEU A 15 16.06 41.96 30.29
N THR A 16 16.32 43.26 30.15
CA THR A 16 15.38 44.21 29.55
C THR A 16 15.32 44.06 28.04
N GLU A 17 16.47 43.95 27.37
CA GLU A 17 16.55 43.70 25.92
C GLU A 17 15.94 42.33 25.56
N LEU A 18 16.15 41.32 26.41
CA LEU A 18 15.61 39.96 26.20
C LEU A 18 14.08 39.90 26.39
N LYS A 19 13.49 40.76 27.23
CA LYS A 19 12.02 40.91 27.34
C LYS A 19 11.39 41.64 26.14
N ALA A 20 12.15 42.49 25.45
CA ALA A 20 11.63 43.28 24.33
C ALA A 20 11.54 42.50 23.01
N ILE A 21 12.24 41.36 22.90
CA ILE A 21 12.36 40.61 21.65
C ILE A 21 11.28 39.55 21.52
N LYS A 22 10.70 39.52 20.32
CA LYS A 22 9.68 38.54 19.91
C LYS A 22 10.09 37.74 18.68
N ASP A 23 11.23 38.04 18.06
CA ASP A 23 11.67 37.45 16.80
C ASP A 23 12.92 36.57 16.95
N LYS A 24 13.00 35.51 16.15
CA LYS A 24 14.11 34.54 16.14
C LYS A 24 15.44 35.17 15.71
N SER A 25 15.37 36.14 14.79
CA SER A 25 16.55 36.88 14.29
C SER A 25 17.17 37.73 15.41
N GLY A 26 16.36 38.51 16.12
CA GLY A 26 16.79 39.37 17.23
C GLY A 26 17.33 38.59 18.43
N LEU A 27 16.81 37.37 18.71
CA LEU A 27 17.35 36.53 19.78
C LEU A 27 18.77 36.04 19.47
N ALA A 28 19.06 35.68 18.21
CA ALA A 28 20.39 35.26 17.79
C ALA A 28 21.41 36.41 17.85
N GLU A 29 21.01 37.62 17.46
CA GLU A 29 21.87 38.82 17.57
C GLU A 29 22.21 39.15 19.02
N LEU A 30 21.24 39.04 19.94
CA LEU A 30 21.47 39.22 21.36
C LEU A 30 22.36 38.14 21.98
N GLU A 31 22.19 36.89 21.57
CA GLU A 31 23.03 35.78 22.03
C GLU A 31 24.50 36.03 21.64
N ILE A 32 24.74 36.53 20.42
CA ILE A 32 26.08 36.92 19.96
C ILE A 32 26.61 38.14 20.73
N LYS A 33 25.78 39.16 20.97
CA LYS A 33 26.14 40.40 21.68
C LYS A 33 26.56 40.14 23.14
N TYR A 34 25.82 39.31 23.86
CA TYR A 34 26.05 39.08 25.30
C TYR A 34 26.90 37.84 25.59
N LEU A 35 26.58 36.68 24.98
CA LEU A 35 27.20 35.38 25.26
C LEU A 35 28.29 34.98 24.24
N GLY A 36 28.46 35.74 23.16
CA GLY A 36 29.48 35.46 22.14
C GLY A 36 30.93 35.53 22.68
N ARG A 37 31.87 34.92 21.94
CA ARG A 37 33.31 34.90 22.31
C ARG A 37 33.96 36.28 22.49
N LYS A 38 33.36 37.34 21.92
CA LYS A 38 33.74 38.75 22.07
C LYS A 38 32.66 39.60 22.77
N GLY A 39 31.64 38.97 23.34
CA GLY A 39 30.47 39.60 23.92
C GLY A 39 30.75 40.36 25.21
N GLU A 40 29.76 41.13 25.66
CA GLU A 40 29.90 42.01 26.83
C GLU A 40 30.27 41.22 28.10
N ILE A 41 29.74 39.99 28.27
CA ILE A 41 30.09 39.11 29.40
C ILE A 41 31.57 38.71 29.32
N ALA A 42 32.05 38.26 28.16
CA ALA A 42 33.45 37.89 27.97
C ALA A 42 34.43 39.05 28.17
N ARG A 43 34.00 40.31 27.91
CA ARG A 43 34.77 41.52 28.21
C ARG A 43 34.79 41.83 29.70
N ALA A 44 33.65 41.70 30.39
CA ALA A 44 33.58 41.85 31.85
C ALA A 44 34.50 40.85 32.57
N PHE A 45 34.55 39.58 32.11
CA PHE A 45 35.48 38.57 32.61
C PHE A 45 36.97 38.87 32.34
N LYS A 46 37.31 39.61 31.27
CA LYS A 46 38.70 40.06 31.04
C LYS A 46 39.10 41.20 31.97
N ASN A 47 38.18 42.12 32.27
CA ASN A 47 38.42 43.23 33.18
C ASN A 47 38.59 42.76 34.64
N LEU A 48 38.01 41.61 35.00
CA LEU A 48 38.24 40.93 36.29
C LEU A 48 39.69 40.48 36.53
N LYS A 49 40.53 40.35 35.49
CA LYS A 49 41.97 40.03 35.66
C LYS A 49 42.77 41.17 36.30
N ALA A 50 42.29 42.42 36.23
CA ALA A 50 42.98 43.62 36.70
C ALA A 50 42.73 43.96 38.18
N VAL A 51 41.98 43.13 38.91
CA VAL A 51 41.59 43.39 40.31
C VAL A 51 42.62 42.82 41.30
N VAL A 52 42.70 43.39 42.51
CA VAL A 52 43.58 42.95 43.61
C VAL A 52 43.15 41.57 44.14
N ALA A 53 44.10 40.75 44.60
CA ALA A 53 43.93 39.32 44.87
C ALA A 53 42.85 38.94 45.91
N GLU A 54 42.49 39.85 46.82
CA GLU A 54 41.55 39.60 47.92
C GLU A 54 40.07 39.69 47.50
N GLU A 55 39.72 40.49 46.49
CA GLU A 55 38.33 40.66 46.02
C GLU A 55 37.97 39.77 44.81
N LYS A 56 38.95 39.06 44.24
CA LYS A 56 38.77 38.16 43.09
C LYS A 56 37.77 37.01 43.32
N PRO A 57 37.72 36.34 44.49
CA PRO A 57 36.80 35.22 44.70
C PRO A 57 35.33 35.66 44.68
N VAL A 58 35.01 36.75 45.40
CA VAL A 58 33.64 37.27 45.55
C VAL A 58 33.10 37.84 44.24
N LEU A 59 33.94 38.56 43.49
CA LEU A 59 33.56 39.10 42.19
C LEU A 59 33.47 38.03 41.09
N GLY A 60 34.28 36.96 41.18
CA GLY A 60 34.20 35.82 40.27
C GLY A 60 32.93 34.99 40.46
N GLU A 61 32.50 34.78 41.70
CA GLU A 61 31.25 34.10 42.01
C GLU A 61 30.04 34.90 41.49
N LEU A 62 30.00 36.21 41.75
CA LEU A 62 28.94 37.08 41.25
C LEU A 62 28.87 37.10 39.72
N ALA A 63 30.02 37.15 39.03
CA ALA A 63 30.05 37.12 37.57
C ALA A 63 29.55 35.79 36.98
N ASN A 64 29.84 34.66 37.64
CA ASN A 64 29.32 33.35 37.25
C ASN A 64 27.81 33.24 37.49
N GLN A 65 27.29 33.78 38.59
CA GLN A 65 25.85 33.84 38.88
C GLN A 65 25.11 34.66 37.82
N VAL A 66 25.60 35.87 37.51
CA VAL A 66 25.02 36.73 36.46
C VAL A 66 25.02 36.04 35.09
N LYS A 67 26.12 35.36 34.75
CA LYS A 67 26.20 34.59 33.50
C LYS A 67 25.15 33.47 33.46
N ALA A 68 25.02 32.69 34.53
CA ALA A 68 24.07 31.60 34.60
C ALA A 68 22.61 32.10 34.52
N GLU A 69 22.29 33.21 35.18
CA GLU A 69 20.95 33.83 35.10
C GLU A 69 20.61 34.29 33.67
N ILE A 70 21.57 34.91 32.98
CA ILE A 70 21.39 35.34 31.59
C ILE A 70 21.22 34.13 30.67
N GLU A 71 22.04 33.08 30.81
CA GLU A 71 21.91 31.83 30.04
C GLU A 71 20.54 31.18 30.24
N GLN A 72 20.05 31.11 31.48
CA GLN A 72 18.72 30.59 31.78
C GLN A 72 17.60 31.45 31.15
N ALA A 73 17.75 32.78 31.15
CA ALA A 73 16.80 33.67 30.50
C ALA A 73 16.74 33.45 28.98
N PHE A 74 17.89 33.27 28.32
CA PHE A 74 17.97 32.95 26.90
C PHE A 74 17.32 31.60 26.56
N ILE A 75 17.55 30.56 27.38
CA ILE A 75 16.92 29.24 27.20
C ILE A 75 15.39 29.36 27.29
N LYS A 76 14.88 30.10 28.28
CA LYS A 76 13.44 30.33 28.44
C LYS A 76 12.85 31.09 27.24
N ALA A 77 13.47 32.18 26.80
CA ALA A 77 13.00 32.95 25.64
C ALA A 77 13.03 32.14 24.32
N LYS A 78 14.07 31.31 24.13
CA LYS A 78 14.17 30.40 22.98
C LYS A 78 13.03 29.38 22.98
N SER A 79 12.71 28.80 24.14
CA SER A 79 11.60 27.84 24.25
C SER A 79 10.24 28.49 23.94
N SER A 80 9.99 29.71 24.43
CA SER A 80 8.73 30.41 24.15
C SER A 80 8.57 30.76 22.66
N ILE A 81 9.64 31.21 22.00
CA ILE A 81 9.60 31.60 20.58
C ILE A 81 9.49 30.36 19.66
N LEU A 82 10.05 29.21 20.05
CA LEU A 82 9.84 27.95 19.32
C LEU A 82 8.41 27.43 19.47
N SER A 83 7.80 27.56 20.67
CA SER A 83 6.42 27.11 20.91
C SER A 83 5.37 27.94 20.17
N SER A 84 5.64 29.23 19.87
CA SER A 84 4.72 30.09 19.13
C SER A 84 4.63 29.76 17.63
N ASP A 85 5.55 28.95 17.09
CA ASP A 85 5.62 28.62 15.66
C ASP A 85 4.88 27.31 15.30
N GLN A 86 4.25 26.64 16.28
CA GLN A 86 3.80 25.25 16.14
C GLN A 86 2.34 25.02 15.70
N THR A 87 1.58 26.05 15.34
CA THR A 87 0.21 25.81 14.88
C THR A 87 -0.13 26.61 13.64
N ARG A 88 0.50 26.30 12.51
CA ARG A 88 -0.24 26.39 11.25
C ARG A 88 -1.30 25.31 11.30
N ALA A 89 -2.55 25.72 11.52
CA ALA A 89 -3.70 24.83 11.38
C ALA A 89 -3.72 24.32 9.94
N VAL A 90 -3.24 23.10 9.73
CA VAL A 90 -3.35 22.40 8.45
C VAL A 90 -4.68 21.68 8.46
N ASP A 91 -5.48 21.92 7.42
CA ASP A 91 -6.74 21.21 7.24
C ASP A 91 -6.46 19.77 6.82
N LEU A 92 -6.67 18.85 7.77
CA LEU A 92 -6.46 17.40 7.59
C LEU A 92 -7.52 16.76 6.68
N THR A 93 -8.57 17.49 6.28
CA THR A 93 -9.59 17.00 5.35
C THR A 93 -9.20 17.16 3.89
N ILE A 94 -8.15 17.94 3.60
CA ILE A 94 -7.66 18.16 2.23
C ILE A 94 -7.19 16.82 1.64
N PRO A 95 -7.75 16.38 0.51
CA PRO A 95 -7.30 15.17 -0.16
C PRO A 95 -5.83 15.29 -0.54
N GLY A 96 -5.00 14.39 -0.02
CA GLY A 96 -3.61 14.26 -0.44
C GLY A 96 -3.48 13.70 -1.86
N LEU A 97 -2.26 13.69 -2.38
CA LEU A 97 -1.94 13.02 -3.63
C LEU A 97 -2.12 11.51 -3.46
N LYS A 98 -3.18 10.95 -4.06
CA LYS A 98 -3.44 9.51 -4.04
C LYS A 98 -2.61 8.83 -5.13
N PRO A 99 -1.94 7.70 -4.84
CA PRO A 99 -1.35 6.88 -5.88
C PRO A 99 -2.44 6.30 -6.79
N LEU A 100 -2.10 6.06 -8.05
CA LEU A 100 -2.98 5.34 -8.97
C LEU A 100 -3.08 3.87 -8.49
N VAL A 101 -4.30 3.40 -8.22
CA VAL A 101 -4.58 2.02 -7.85
C VAL A 101 -5.32 1.34 -9.00
N GLY A 102 -4.82 0.18 -9.43
CA GLY A 102 -5.45 -0.64 -10.46
C GLY A 102 -6.77 -1.26 -9.98
N HIS A 103 -7.61 -1.69 -10.92
CA HIS A 103 -8.90 -2.32 -10.64
C HIS A 103 -8.92 -3.70 -11.28
N MET A 104 -9.62 -4.65 -10.65
CA MET A 104 -9.80 -6.00 -11.19
C MET A 104 -10.90 -6.01 -12.25
N HIS A 105 -10.71 -6.75 -13.33
CA HIS A 105 -11.76 -6.92 -14.33
C HIS A 105 -13.00 -7.60 -13.71
N PRO A 106 -14.24 -7.18 -13.98
CA PRO A 106 -15.45 -7.75 -13.37
C PRO A 106 -15.57 -9.27 -13.54
N VAL A 107 -15.25 -9.80 -14.73
CA VAL A 107 -15.25 -11.25 -14.99
C VAL A 107 -14.28 -11.98 -14.06
N LEU A 108 -13.11 -11.40 -13.80
CA LEU A 108 -12.12 -12.00 -12.90
C LEU A 108 -12.56 -11.94 -11.44
N GLN A 109 -13.32 -10.91 -11.04
CA GLN A 109 -13.91 -10.85 -9.71
C GLN A 109 -14.91 -11.99 -9.52
N VAL A 110 -15.87 -12.13 -10.44
CA VAL A 110 -16.87 -13.23 -10.42
C VAL A 110 -16.20 -14.59 -10.47
N GLN A 111 -15.21 -14.78 -11.34
CA GLN A 111 -14.47 -16.04 -11.43
C GLN A 111 -13.81 -16.39 -10.09
N ARG A 112 -13.12 -15.42 -9.44
CA ARG A 112 -12.47 -15.65 -8.14
C ARG A 112 -13.48 -15.97 -7.03
N ASP A 113 -14.63 -15.30 -7.03
CA ASP A 113 -15.68 -15.55 -6.04
C ASP A 113 -16.22 -16.98 -6.16
N LEU A 114 -16.52 -17.42 -7.40
CA LEU A 114 -16.94 -18.80 -7.67
C LEU A 114 -15.85 -19.82 -7.34
N GLU A 115 -14.60 -19.57 -7.72
CA GLU A 115 -13.47 -20.46 -7.38
C GLU A 115 -13.31 -20.62 -5.87
N ASN A 116 -13.44 -19.53 -5.11
CA ASN A 116 -13.34 -19.56 -3.65
C ASN A 116 -14.49 -20.36 -3.03
N LEU A 117 -15.71 -20.19 -3.53
CA LEU A 117 -16.87 -20.95 -3.10
C LEU A 117 -16.68 -22.45 -3.34
N PHE A 118 -16.32 -22.86 -4.56
CA PHE A 118 -16.09 -24.26 -4.89
C PHE A 118 -14.90 -24.86 -4.11
N ARG A 119 -13.83 -24.09 -3.91
CA ARG A 119 -12.69 -24.50 -3.07
C ARG A 119 -13.14 -24.75 -1.63
N SER A 120 -14.05 -23.93 -1.08
CA SER A 120 -14.61 -24.14 0.26
C SER A 120 -15.43 -25.42 0.39
N MET A 121 -16.02 -25.90 -0.72
CA MET A 121 -16.74 -27.17 -0.82
C MET A 121 -15.82 -28.38 -1.12
N GLY A 122 -14.50 -28.15 -1.20
CA GLY A 122 -13.51 -29.21 -1.45
C GLY A 122 -13.30 -29.57 -2.93
N PHE A 123 -13.72 -28.70 -3.86
CA PHE A 123 -13.43 -28.90 -5.28
C PHE A 123 -12.01 -28.45 -5.62
N LEU A 124 -11.37 -29.19 -6.52
CA LEU A 124 -10.12 -28.76 -7.16
C LEU A 124 -10.44 -27.77 -8.28
N VAL A 125 -9.71 -26.65 -8.34
CA VAL A 125 -9.79 -25.71 -9.46
C VAL A 125 -8.72 -26.10 -10.48
N LEU A 126 -9.12 -26.43 -11.70
CA LEU A 126 -8.22 -26.81 -12.78
C LEU A 126 -8.28 -25.80 -13.92
N ASP A 127 -7.19 -25.73 -14.68
CA ASP A 127 -7.08 -24.96 -15.93
C ASP A 127 -6.59 -25.88 -17.04
N GLY A 128 -6.80 -25.48 -18.30
CA GLY A 128 -6.53 -26.29 -19.47
C GLY A 128 -6.21 -25.50 -20.72
N PRO A 129 -5.75 -26.20 -21.77
CA PRO A 129 -5.43 -25.55 -23.04
C PRO A 129 -6.68 -24.97 -23.70
N GLU A 130 -6.52 -23.82 -24.36
CA GLU A 130 -7.56 -23.17 -25.17
C GLU A 130 -7.60 -23.72 -26.60
N LEU A 131 -6.43 -24.08 -27.15
CA LEU A 131 -6.30 -24.87 -28.37
C LEU A 131 -6.46 -26.34 -28.02
N GLU A 132 -7.49 -26.97 -28.56
CA GLU A 132 -7.84 -28.34 -28.23
C GLU A 132 -7.98 -29.20 -29.49
N SER A 133 -7.95 -30.51 -29.29
CA SER A 133 -8.16 -31.50 -30.33
C SER A 133 -9.65 -31.87 -30.42
N GLU A 134 -10.11 -32.25 -31.62
CA GLU A 134 -11.51 -32.64 -31.86
C GLU A 134 -11.99 -33.78 -30.95
N TYR A 135 -11.08 -34.71 -30.63
CA TYR A 135 -11.34 -35.80 -29.69
C TYR A 135 -11.75 -35.29 -28.29
N TYR A 136 -10.93 -34.44 -27.66
CA TYR A 136 -11.18 -33.96 -26.29
C TYR A 136 -12.34 -32.98 -26.21
N ASN A 137 -12.57 -32.18 -27.27
CA ASN A 137 -13.67 -31.23 -27.28
C ASN A 137 -15.01 -31.88 -27.64
N PHE A 138 -15.05 -33.01 -28.35
CA PHE A 138 -16.31 -33.60 -28.78
C PHE A 138 -16.42 -35.11 -28.55
N GLU A 139 -15.53 -35.92 -29.12
CA GLU A 139 -15.70 -37.38 -29.17
C GLU A 139 -15.72 -38.02 -27.78
N ALA A 140 -14.80 -37.58 -26.92
CA ALA A 140 -14.73 -38.04 -25.53
C ALA A 140 -15.97 -37.65 -24.70
N LEU A 141 -16.75 -36.66 -25.17
CA LEU A 141 -18.01 -36.22 -24.57
C LEU A 141 -19.23 -36.87 -25.23
N ASN A 142 -19.02 -37.96 -25.97
CA ASN A 142 -20.05 -38.69 -26.71
C ASN A 142 -20.72 -37.85 -27.81
N ILE A 143 -19.95 -36.95 -28.44
CA ILE A 143 -20.39 -36.12 -29.58
C ILE A 143 -19.62 -36.56 -30.84
N PRO A 144 -20.09 -37.57 -31.58
CA PRO A 144 -19.43 -38.02 -32.81
C PRO A 144 -19.51 -36.99 -33.94
N SER A 145 -18.76 -37.20 -35.02
CA SER A 145 -18.60 -36.25 -36.14
C SER A 145 -19.89 -35.87 -36.86
N TRP A 146 -20.86 -36.78 -36.91
CA TRP A 146 -22.16 -36.57 -37.53
C TRP A 146 -23.22 -36.01 -36.57
N HIS A 147 -22.87 -35.76 -35.30
CA HIS A 147 -23.83 -35.33 -34.30
C HIS A 147 -24.20 -33.85 -34.49
N PRO A 148 -25.50 -33.49 -34.58
CA PRO A 148 -25.94 -32.10 -34.80
C PRO A 148 -25.40 -31.09 -33.77
N ALA A 149 -25.10 -31.55 -32.55
CA ALA A 149 -24.49 -30.69 -31.54
C ALA A 149 -23.13 -30.11 -31.94
N ARG A 150 -22.38 -30.73 -32.87
CA ARG A 150 -21.13 -30.14 -33.38
C ARG A 150 -21.40 -28.85 -34.15
N ASP A 151 -22.48 -28.82 -34.94
CA ASP A 151 -22.87 -27.65 -35.72
C ASP A 151 -23.38 -26.53 -34.81
N THR A 152 -24.09 -26.87 -33.72
CA THR A 152 -24.62 -25.86 -32.77
C THR A 152 -23.57 -25.11 -31.96
N GLN A 153 -22.31 -25.56 -31.97
CA GLN A 153 -21.24 -24.94 -31.18
C GLN A 153 -20.41 -23.93 -31.97
N ASP A 154 -20.69 -23.75 -33.27
CA ASP A 154 -20.06 -22.78 -34.16
C ASP A 154 -18.52 -22.72 -33.96
N THR A 155 -17.84 -23.83 -34.23
CA THR A 155 -16.46 -24.03 -33.78
C THR A 155 -15.42 -23.34 -34.67
N PHE A 156 -14.46 -22.64 -34.05
CA PHE A 156 -13.26 -22.16 -34.75
C PHE A 156 -12.26 -23.30 -34.97
N TYR A 157 -12.10 -23.73 -36.23
CA TYR A 157 -11.07 -24.69 -36.60
C TYR A 157 -9.74 -24.00 -36.94
N VAL A 158 -8.65 -24.60 -36.47
CA VAL A 158 -7.29 -24.09 -36.63
C VAL A 158 -6.53 -24.98 -37.63
N LYS A 159 -5.91 -24.36 -38.63
CA LYS A 159 -5.04 -25.06 -39.59
C LYS A 159 -3.79 -25.58 -38.87
N GLY A 160 -3.42 -26.84 -39.11
CA GLY A 160 -2.19 -27.45 -38.58
C GLY A 160 -2.38 -28.80 -37.87
N GLY A 161 -3.62 -29.20 -37.55
CA GLY A 161 -3.94 -30.55 -37.10
C GLY A 161 -3.91 -31.59 -38.24
N SER A 162 -3.84 -32.88 -37.89
CA SER A 162 -4.01 -33.98 -38.86
C SER A 162 -5.47 -34.12 -39.29
N GLU A 163 -5.74 -34.75 -40.43
CA GLU A 163 -7.12 -35.04 -40.87
C GLU A 163 -7.90 -35.85 -39.84
N GLU A 164 -7.22 -36.75 -39.12
CA GLU A 164 -7.79 -37.60 -38.07
C GLU A 164 -7.92 -36.90 -36.71
N ASN A 165 -7.30 -35.73 -36.51
CA ASN A 165 -7.39 -34.99 -35.24
C ASN A 165 -7.19 -33.49 -35.50
N ARG A 166 -8.28 -32.86 -35.95
CA ARG A 166 -8.29 -31.43 -36.25
C ARG A 166 -8.11 -30.62 -34.97
N TRP A 167 -7.40 -29.51 -35.09
CA TRP A 167 -7.26 -28.54 -34.00
C TRP A 167 -8.38 -27.52 -34.07
N LEU A 168 -8.84 -27.10 -32.91
CA LEU A 168 -9.90 -26.12 -32.76
C LEU A 168 -9.67 -25.28 -31.51
N LEU A 169 -10.31 -24.12 -31.44
CA LEU A 169 -10.45 -23.40 -30.17
C LEU A 169 -11.60 -24.02 -29.39
N ARG A 170 -11.36 -24.35 -28.11
CA ARG A 170 -12.38 -25.04 -27.30
C ARG A 170 -13.69 -24.24 -27.21
N THR A 171 -14.80 -24.94 -27.38
CA THR A 171 -16.15 -24.33 -27.35
C THR A 171 -16.77 -24.31 -25.95
N HIS A 172 -16.18 -25.09 -25.05
CA HIS A 172 -16.59 -25.28 -23.66
C HIS A 172 -15.40 -25.83 -22.85
N THR A 173 -15.44 -25.76 -21.51
CA THR A 173 -14.32 -26.23 -20.66
C THR A 173 -14.40 -27.72 -20.30
N SER A 174 -15.37 -28.44 -20.88
CA SER A 174 -15.56 -29.89 -20.69
C SER A 174 -14.37 -30.75 -21.10
N ASN A 175 -13.51 -30.26 -22.00
CA ASN A 175 -12.27 -30.94 -22.40
C ASN A 175 -11.38 -31.26 -21.18
N MET A 176 -11.35 -30.36 -20.20
CA MET A 176 -10.59 -30.58 -18.98
C MET A 176 -11.24 -31.57 -18.03
N GLN A 177 -12.56 -31.77 -18.10
CA GLN A 177 -13.23 -32.80 -17.30
C GLN A 177 -12.77 -34.20 -17.70
N VAL A 178 -12.67 -34.45 -19.01
CA VAL A 178 -12.12 -35.71 -19.57
C VAL A 178 -10.69 -35.90 -19.13
N ARG A 179 -9.83 -34.90 -19.35
CA ARG A 179 -8.41 -34.95 -18.96
C ARG A 179 -8.22 -35.14 -17.45
N ALA A 180 -9.09 -34.55 -16.64
CA ALA A 180 -9.06 -34.70 -15.19
C ALA A 180 -9.44 -36.13 -14.77
N LEU A 181 -10.47 -36.72 -15.39
CA LEU A 181 -10.84 -38.12 -15.15
C LEU A 181 -9.76 -39.10 -15.59
N GLU A 182 -9.15 -38.89 -16.75
CA GLU A 182 -8.02 -39.72 -17.22
C GLU A 182 -6.81 -39.65 -16.28
N LYS A 183 -6.53 -38.46 -15.73
CA LYS A 183 -5.37 -38.23 -14.87
C LYS A 183 -5.59 -38.69 -13.42
N TYR A 184 -6.74 -38.38 -12.84
CA TYR A 184 -6.99 -38.55 -11.40
C TYR A 184 -7.92 -39.73 -11.09
N GLY A 185 -8.70 -40.23 -12.05
CA GLY A 185 -9.73 -41.24 -11.80
C GLY A 185 -10.86 -40.72 -10.89
N ALA A 186 -11.60 -41.65 -10.27
CA ALA A 186 -12.62 -41.34 -9.27
C ALA A 186 -12.17 -41.83 -7.87
N PRO A 187 -12.56 -41.16 -6.76
CA PRO A 187 -13.49 -40.02 -6.69
C PRO A 187 -12.86 -38.69 -7.09
N LEU A 188 -13.63 -37.83 -7.76
CA LEU A 188 -13.17 -36.55 -8.30
C LEU A 188 -14.22 -35.46 -8.14
N ARG A 189 -13.79 -34.28 -7.66
CA ARG A 189 -14.59 -33.05 -7.62
C ARG A 189 -13.74 -31.91 -8.16
N VAL A 190 -14.09 -31.40 -9.33
CA VAL A 190 -13.33 -30.36 -10.02
C VAL A 190 -14.23 -29.26 -10.53
N VAL A 191 -13.71 -28.04 -10.57
CA VAL A 191 -14.26 -26.95 -11.38
C VAL A 191 -13.19 -26.43 -12.33
N VAL A 192 -13.62 -26.05 -13.52
CA VAL A 192 -12.76 -25.61 -14.62
C VAL A 192 -13.26 -24.26 -15.14
N PRO A 193 -12.79 -23.13 -14.56
CA PRO A 193 -12.94 -21.83 -15.19
C PRO A 193 -12.07 -21.74 -16.45
N GLY A 194 -12.54 -21.03 -17.47
CA GLY A 194 -11.74 -20.80 -18.66
C GLY A 194 -12.43 -19.97 -19.72
N ARG A 195 -11.60 -19.40 -20.60
CA ARG A 195 -12.06 -18.78 -21.86
C ARG A 195 -12.49 -19.84 -22.85
N VAL A 196 -13.58 -19.57 -23.56
CA VAL A 196 -14.12 -20.43 -24.62
C VAL A 196 -14.47 -19.57 -25.82
N PHE A 197 -14.59 -20.22 -26.98
CA PHE A 197 -14.70 -19.53 -28.26
C PHE A 197 -15.82 -20.10 -29.09
N ARG A 198 -16.64 -19.22 -29.68
CA ARG A 198 -17.71 -19.57 -30.60
C ARG A 198 -17.73 -18.61 -31.77
N TYR A 199 -17.94 -19.11 -32.96
CA TYR A 199 -18.04 -18.36 -34.21
C TYR A 199 -19.44 -17.76 -34.34
N GLU A 200 -19.77 -16.89 -33.40
CA GLU A 200 -21.03 -16.16 -33.36
C GLU A 200 -20.79 -14.69 -33.75
N ALA A 201 -21.81 -14.04 -34.30
CA ALA A 201 -21.74 -12.62 -34.59
C ALA A 201 -21.78 -11.82 -33.27
N THR A 202 -20.81 -10.92 -33.08
CA THR A 202 -20.79 -10.08 -31.88
C THR A 202 -21.98 -9.12 -31.88
N ASP A 203 -22.77 -9.17 -30.81
CA ASP A 203 -23.88 -8.27 -30.55
C ASP A 203 -23.93 -7.88 -29.06
N ALA A 204 -25.06 -7.38 -28.56
CA ALA A 204 -25.18 -6.95 -27.17
C ALA A 204 -25.14 -8.10 -26.14
N SER A 205 -25.41 -9.34 -26.57
CA SER A 205 -25.50 -10.54 -25.73
C SER A 205 -24.55 -11.67 -26.14
N HIS A 206 -23.97 -11.61 -27.34
CA HIS A 206 -23.07 -12.61 -27.88
C HIS A 206 -21.70 -12.01 -28.15
N ASP A 207 -20.66 -12.76 -27.82
CA ASP A 207 -19.28 -12.43 -28.17
C ASP A 207 -18.56 -13.70 -28.62
N THR A 208 -17.59 -13.52 -29.51
CA THR A 208 -16.79 -14.62 -30.08
C THR A 208 -15.94 -15.33 -29.02
N GLN A 209 -15.65 -14.62 -27.93
CA GLN A 209 -14.93 -15.12 -26.77
C GLN A 209 -15.68 -14.75 -25.51
N PHE A 210 -15.90 -15.73 -24.65
CA PHE A 210 -16.47 -15.50 -23.33
C PHE A 210 -15.86 -16.46 -22.30
N TRP A 211 -16.28 -16.34 -21.05
CA TRP A 211 -15.77 -17.13 -19.94
C TRP A 211 -16.85 -18.09 -19.47
N GLN A 212 -16.47 -19.35 -19.28
CA GLN A 212 -17.30 -20.38 -18.68
C GLN A 212 -16.61 -20.96 -17.45
N MET A 213 -17.41 -21.43 -16.51
CA MET A 213 -16.95 -22.30 -15.43
C MET A 213 -17.84 -23.53 -15.44
N GLU A 214 -17.21 -24.68 -15.59
CA GLU A 214 -17.89 -25.98 -15.51
C GLU A 214 -17.46 -26.72 -14.26
N GLY A 215 -18.29 -27.64 -13.78
CA GLY A 215 -18.01 -28.47 -12.63
C GLY A 215 -18.33 -29.92 -12.89
N LEU A 216 -17.50 -30.82 -12.34
CA LEU A 216 -17.68 -32.26 -12.39
C LEU A 216 -17.53 -32.84 -10.99
N VAL A 217 -18.46 -33.72 -10.62
CA VAL A 217 -18.39 -34.56 -9.42
C VAL A 217 -18.65 -36.01 -9.83
N VAL A 218 -17.68 -36.88 -9.57
CA VAL A 218 -17.77 -38.33 -9.78
C VAL A 218 -17.35 -39.04 -8.51
N ASP A 219 -18.27 -39.79 -7.91
CA ASP A 219 -18.02 -40.60 -6.73
C ASP A 219 -19.12 -41.68 -6.62
N LYS A 220 -18.97 -42.61 -5.69
CA LYS A 220 -20.05 -43.53 -5.31
C LYS A 220 -21.18 -42.76 -4.63
N ASP A 221 -22.42 -43.23 -4.83
CA ASP A 221 -23.63 -42.69 -4.20
C ASP A 221 -23.92 -41.19 -4.49
N ILE A 222 -23.36 -40.66 -5.58
CA ILE A 222 -23.72 -39.34 -6.11
C ILE A 222 -25.05 -39.42 -6.84
N SER A 223 -25.89 -38.42 -6.61
CA SER A 223 -27.25 -38.36 -7.13
C SER A 223 -27.63 -36.92 -7.49
N ILE A 224 -28.74 -36.75 -8.20
CA ILE A 224 -29.26 -35.44 -8.62
C ILE A 224 -29.51 -34.51 -7.41
N SER A 225 -29.84 -35.05 -6.23
CA SER A 225 -30.03 -34.22 -5.03
C SER A 225 -28.76 -33.48 -4.64
N HIS A 226 -27.58 -34.08 -4.85
CA HIS A 226 -26.29 -33.44 -4.62
C HIS A 226 -26.05 -32.28 -5.59
N LEU A 227 -26.37 -32.47 -6.88
CA LEU A 227 -26.31 -31.40 -7.87
C LEU A 227 -27.22 -30.22 -7.48
N ILE A 228 -28.50 -30.50 -7.16
CA ILE A 228 -29.45 -29.45 -6.77
C ILE A 228 -28.98 -28.71 -5.52
N ALA A 229 -28.48 -29.43 -4.50
CA ALA A 229 -27.96 -28.83 -3.28
C ALA A 229 -26.75 -27.93 -3.56
N THR A 230 -25.83 -28.36 -4.42
CA THR A 230 -24.66 -27.58 -4.82
C THR A 230 -25.06 -26.33 -5.58
N MET A 231 -26.00 -26.45 -6.52
CA MET A 231 -26.49 -25.32 -7.32
C MET A 231 -27.27 -24.28 -6.49
N LYS A 232 -27.90 -24.69 -5.38
CA LYS A 232 -28.57 -23.76 -4.45
C LYS A 232 -27.61 -23.02 -3.52
N ALA A 233 -26.36 -23.48 -3.43
CA ALA A 233 -25.32 -22.82 -2.64
C ALA A 233 -24.53 -21.78 -3.45
N LEU A 234 -24.68 -21.77 -4.79
CA LEU A 234 -24.22 -20.73 -5.70
C LEU A 234 -25.09 -19.48 -5.58
#